data_AF-A0A7C2QIG6-F1
#
_entry.id   AF-A0A7C2QIG6-F1
#
_cell.length_a   1.000
_cell.length_b   1.000
_cell.length_c   1.000
_cell.angle_alpha   90.00
_cell.angle_beta   90.00
_cell.angle_gamma   90.00
#
_symmetry.space_group_name_H-M   'P 1'
#
loop_
_entity.id
_entity.type
_entity.pdbx_description
1 polymer ?
#
loop_
_entity_poly.entity_id
_entity_poly.type
_entity_poly.pdbx_seq_one_letter_code
_entity_poly.pdbx_strand_id
1 'polypeptide(L)'
;MKTNSEYLHDYLSGRNIKTAWRNNLKSKLMKLVTWLEAEKTGVLEVGVRAAAAYAEYLGTRDLSKNTVCALLTAATRFYSDLFRRKLIPANPFLEIGKPRMDKLLPRHLLKPKELDEFLERLSHWDEEANLFHKLRRYRAHVLAEFLYSTGMRIGEAASVRIADVDLDRGRVRVTDSKSKKEKLCFLNEYAAAVLRIFLTRFRNYYAPVCERGRPAARIGDDHLFFAGEARLATSVSLVTAGLTRRHGYPHLTCHSFRHSFGYHMLKSGCDLRYIQTFLGHESLSSTQIYTKVDREDMREMLDQCHPRAFHRAAADGKAASL
;
A
#
# COMPACT_ATOMS: atom_id res chain seq x y z
N MET A 1 8.01 18.34 -37.10
CA MET A 1 7.93 16.93 -36.65
C MET A 1 7.74 16.96 -35.14
N LYS A 2 6.82 16.16 -34.56
CA LYS A 2 6.59 16.21 -33.11
C LYS A 2 7.82 15.73 -32.33
N THR A 3 8.14 16.41 -31.24
CA THR A 3 9.21 16.02 -30.30
C THR A 3 8.79 14.81 -29.46
N ASN A 4 9.78 14.13 -28.86
CA ASN A 4 9.53 13.00 -27.96
C ASN A 4 8.61 13.39 -26.78
N SER A 5 8.80 14.60 -26.25
CA SER A 5 7.98 15.15 -25.16
C SER A 5 6.54 15.43 -25.59
N GLU A 6 6.29 15.84 -26.84
CA GLU A 6 4.94 16.06 -27.36
C GLU A 6 4.14 14.75 -27.49
N TYR A 7 4.77 13.65 -27.95
CA TYR A 7 4.12 12.34 -27.97
C TYR A 7 3.71 11.86 -26.57
N LEU A 8 4.56 12.12 -25.57
CA LEU A 8 4.22 11.81 -24.18
C LEU A 8 3.05 12.67 -23.69
N HIS A 9 3.03 13.95 -24.01
CA HIS A 9 1.93 14.85 -23.65
C HIS A 9 0.59 14.35 -24.22
N ASP A 10 0.56 14.01 -25.51
CA ASP A 10 -0.64 13.47 -26.20
C ASP A 10 -1.13 12.13 -25.63
N TYR A 11 -0.19 11.31 -25.16
CA TYR A 11 -0.53 10.06 -24.48
C TYR A 11 -1.15 10.29 -23.10
N LEU A 12 -0.69 11.29 -22.36
CA LEU A 12 -1.18 11.60 -21.01
C LEU A 12 -2.50 12.40 -21.02
N SER A 13 -2.70 13.25 -22.03
CA SER A 13 -3.92 14.05 -22.21
C SER A 13 -5.11 13.20 -22.67
N GLY A 14 -4.88 12.23 -23.55
CA GLY A 14 -5.92 11.32 -24.06
C GLY A 14 -6.46 10.29 -23.05
N ARG A 15 -6.06 10.34 -21.77
CA ARG A 15 -6.49 9.39 -20.73
C ARG A 15 -7.29 10.07 -19.63
N ASN A 16 -8.48 9.52 -19.37
CA ASN A 16 -9.27 9.87 -18.19
C ASN A 16 -8.75 9.12 -16.95
N ILE A 17 -7.68 9.64 -16.36
CA ILE A 17 -6.95 9.02 -15.24
C ILE A 17 -6.80 10.02 -14.09
N LYS A 18 -6.88 9.54 -12.85
CA LYS A 18 -6.69 10.37 -11.65
C LYS A 18 -5.34 11.11 -11.73
N THR A 19 -5.32 12.38 -11.35
CA THR A 19 -4.15 13.29 -11.50
C THR A 19 -2.87 12.73 -10.88
N ALA A 20 -2.96 12.11 -9.69
CA ALA A 20 -1.80 11.49 -9.05
C ALA A 20 -1.20 10.33 -9.87
N TRP A 21 -2.04 9.51 -10.50
CA TRP A 21 -1.59 8.43 -11.38
C TRP A 21 -0.97 8.97 -12.66
N ARG A 22 -1.54 10.03 -13.23
CA ARG A 22 -0.97 10.74 -14.39
C ARG A 22 0.44 11.25 -14.08
N ASN A 23 0.66 11.88 -12.92
CA ASN A 23 1.96 12.39 -12.52
C ASN A 23 3.00 11.28 -12.32
N ASN A 24 2.61 10.17 -11.70
CA ASN A 24 3.48 9.01 -11.52
C ASN A 24 3.87 8.39 -12.88
N LEU A 25 2.90 8.21 -13.77
CA LEU A 25 3.15 7.71 -15.12
C LEU A 25 4.03 8.66 -15.94
N LYS A 26 3.78 9.98 -15.85
CA LYS A 26 4.62 11.01 -16.46
C LYS A 26 6.05 10.90 -15.98
N SER A 27 6.29 10.84 -14.67
CA SER A 27 7.64 10.71 -14.10
C SER A 27 8.39 9.49 -14.63
N LYS A 28 7.71 8.35 -14.78
CA LYS A 28 8.30 7.13 -15.37
C LYS A 28 8.65 7.29 -16.84
N LEU A 29 7.72 7.82 -17.64
CA LEU A 29 7.92 7.98 -19.08
C LEU A 29 8.90 9.11 -19.42
N MET A 30 9.01 10.13 -18.57
CA MET A 30 10.07 11.14 -18.72
C MET A 30 11.46 10.51 -18.68
N LYS A 31 11.70 9.49 -17.84
CA LYS A 31 13.00 8.78 -17.84
C LYS A 31 13.31 8.08 -19.16
N LEU A 32 12.29 7.60 -19.85
CA LEU A 32 12.43 7.03 -21.20
C LEU A 32 12.71 8.14 -22.22
N VAL A 33 11.93 9.22 -22.19
CA VAL A 33 12.11 10.36 -23.10
C VAL A 33 13.50 10.97 -22.97
N THR A 34 13.98 11.21 -21.74
CA THR A 34 15.33 11.74 -21.50
C THR A 34 16.42 10.80 -22.02
N TRP A 35 16.24 9.49 -21.89
CA TRP A 35 17.18 8.52 -22.46
C TRP A 35 17.16 8.56 -23.99
N LEU A 36 15.97 8.59 -24.61
CA LEU A 36 15.83 8.71 -26.07
C LEU A 36 16.46 9.99 -26.62
N GLU A 37 16.30 11.11 -25.92
CA GLU A 37 16.94 12.39 -26.28
C GLU A 37 18.47 12.30 -26.21
N ALA A 38 19.02 11.63 -25.19
CA ALA A 38 20.46 11.41 -25.06
C ALA A 38 21.01 10.51 -26.19
N GLU A 39 20.26 9.47 -26.56
CA GLU A 39 20.57 8.58 -27.68
C GLU A 39 20.18 9.16 -29.07
N LYS A 40 19.69 10.42 -29.10
CA LYS A 40 19.23 11.11 -30.32
C LYS A 40 18.24 10.28 -31.16
N THR A 41 17.39 9.50 -30.51
CA THR A 41 16.43 8.60 -31.15
C THR A 41 14.99 9.14 -31.01
N GLY A 42 14.24 9.17 -32.11
CA GLY A 42 12.83 9.55 -32.09
C GLY A 42 11.93 8.49 -31.47
N VAL A 43 10.86 8.87 -30.78
CA VAL A 43 9.87 7.95 -30.19
C VAL A 43 9.29 6.96 -31.20
N LEU A 44 9.12 7.38 -32.47
CA LEU A 44 8.60 6.50 -33.53
C LEU A 44 9.67 5.59 -34.16
N GLU A 45 10.95 5.87 -33.92
CA GLU A 45 12.09 5.15 -34.50
C GLU A 45 12.60 4.00 -33.61
N VAL A 46 12.05 3.90 -32.40
CA VAL A 46 12.45 2.87 -31.44
C VAL A 46 12.03 1.49 -31.96
N GLY A 47 13.02 0.71 -32.40
CA GLY A 47 12.89 -0.72 -32.67
C GLY A 47 13.26 -1.59 -31.47
N VAL A 48 13.26 -2.91 -31.67
CA VAL A 48 13.60 -3.91 -30.63
C VAL A 48 15.01 -3.69 -30.07
N ARG A 49 15.98 -3.32 -30.92
CA ARG A 49 17.36 -3.03 -30.49
C ARG A 49 17.44 -1.86 -29.51
N ALA A 50 16.75 -0.75 -29.80
CA ALA A 50 16.71 0.40 -28.91
C ALA A 50 15.93 0.08 -27.61
N ALA A 51 14.86 -0.71 -27.69
CA ALA A 51 14.14 -1.16 -26.49
C ALA A 51 15.01 -2.08 -25.59
N ALA A 52 15.84 -2.94 -26.18
CA ALA A 52 16.80 -3.77 -25.44
C ALA A 52 17.91 -2.91 -24.82
N ALA A 53 18.46 -1.95 -25.56
CA ALA A 53 19.45 -1.00 -25.04
C ALA A 53 18.90 -0.18 -23.86
N TYR A 54 17.63 0.23 -23.91
CA TYR A 54 16.99 0.90 -22.78
C TYR A 54 16.90 -0.01 -21.55
N ALA A 55 16.54 -1.29 -21.73
CA ALA A 55 16.47 -2.25 -20.64
C ALA A 55 17.84 -2.50 -19.98
N GLU A 56 18.89 -2.61 -20.79
CA GLU A 56 20.27 -2.72 -20.32
C GLU A 56 20.71 -1.45 -19.58
N TYR A 57 20.45 -0.28 -20.17
CA TYR A 57 20.68 1.02 -19.53
C TYR A 57 19.99 1.14 -18.17
N LEU A 58 18.75 0.64 -18.02
CA LEU A 58 18.08 0.63 -16.72
C LEU A 58 18.75 -0.32 -15.72
N GLY A 59 19.40 -1.38 -16.20
CA GLY A 59 20.14 -2.35 -15.38
C GLY A 59 21.50 -1.84 -14.90
N THR A 60 22.15 -0.92 -15.62
CA THR A 60 23.41 -0.30 -15.19
C THR A 60 23.21 0.81 -14.15
N ARG A 61 21.96 1.25 -13.93
CA ARG A 61 21.62 2.24 -12.92
C ARG A 61 21.40 1.59 -11.55
N ASP A 62 21.69 2.35 -10.49
CA ASP A 62 21.33 1.98 -9.13
C ASP A 62 19.81 2.10 -8.90
N LEU A 63 19.05 1.16 -9.48
CA LEU A 63 17.61 1.09 -9.42
C LEU A 63 17.19 -0.29 -8.92
N SER A 64 16.20 -0.33 -8.02
CA SER A 64 15.61 -1.59 -7.60
C SER A 64 14.99 -2.35 -8.79
N LYS A 65 15.00 -3.69 -8.76
CA LYS A 65 14.33 -4.54 -9.78
C LYS A 65 12.86 -4.15 -9.99
N ASN A 66 12.16 -3.75 -8.92
CA ASN A 66 10.79 -3.24 -8.97
C ASN A 66 10.68 -1.96 -9.80
N THR A 67 11.62 -1.03 -9.60
CA THR A 67 11.67 0.23 -10.35
C THR A 67 11.91 -0.04 -11.83
N VAL A 68 12.86 -0.91 -12.17
CA VAL A 68 13.15 -1.30 -13.56
C VAL A 68 11.90 -1.93 -14.22
N CYS A 69 11.27 -2.90 -13.55
CA CYS A 69 10.06 -3.54 -14.06
C CYS A 69 8.90 -2.53 -14.26
N ALA A 70 8.74 -1.57 -13.35
CA ALA A 70 7.73 -0.52 -13.46
C ALA A 70 8.00 0.46 -14.61
N LEU A 71 9.27 0.79 -14.89
CA LEU A 71 9.67 1.62 -16.03
C LEU A 71 9.43 0.91 -17.35
N LEU A 72 9.88 -0.34 -17.48
CA LEU A 72 9.62 -1.17 -18.67
C LEU A 72 8.12 -1.39 -18.89
N THR A 73 7.34 -1.60 -17.84
CA THR A 73 5.87 -1.73 -17.95
C THR A 73 5.21 -0.43 -18.41
N ALA A 74 5.70 0.73 -17.96
CA ALA A 74 5.21 2.02 -18.44
C ALA A 74 5.55 2.21 -19.93
N ALA A 75 6.78 1.89 -20.34
CA ALA A 75 7.21 1.93 -21.74
C ALA A 75 6.36 1.00 -22.62
N THR A 76 6.18 -0.28 -22.24
CA THR A 76 5.31 -1.22 -22.97
C THR A 76 3.91 -0.63 -23.18
N ARG A 77 3.31 -0.03 -22.14
CA ARG A 77 1.96 0.56 -22.24
C ARG A 77 1.89 1.79 -23.13
N PHE A 78 2.94 2.62 -23.13
CA PHE A 78 3.05 3.79 -24.00
C PHE A 78 3.16 3.36 -25.46
N TYR A 79 4.06 2.43 -25.78
CA TYR A 79 4.23 1.94 -27.15
C TYR A 79 3.04 1.09 -27.64
N SER A 80 2.31 0.40 -26.76
CA SER A 80 1.03 -0.22 -27.13
C SER A 80 -0.02 0.81 -27.55
N ASP A 81 0.03 2.04 -27.02
CA ASP A 81 -0.87 3.11 -27.42
C ASP A 81 -0.49 3.70 -28.77
N LEU A 82 0.81 3.92 -29.00
CA LEU A 82 1.34 4.35 -30.29
C LEU A 82 0.99 3.34 -31.40
N PHE A 83 1.14 2.05 -31.11
CA PHE A 83 0.72 0.97 -32.01
C PHE A 83 -0.80 1.00 -32.27
N ARG A 84 -1.63 1.16 -31.23
CA ARG A 84 -3.09 1.28 -31.39
C ARG A 84 -3.49 2.48 -32.26
N ARG A 85 -2.76 3.60 -32.15
CA ARG A 85 -2.92 4.80 -32.98
C ARG A 85 -2.30 4.65 -34.38
N LYS A 86 -1.74 3.48 -34.72
CA LYS A 86 -1.08 3.17 -36.00
C LYS A 86 0.10 4.08 -36.32
N LEU A 87 0.76 4.63 -35.30
CA LEU A 87 1.95 5.48 -35.46
C LEU A 87 3.25 4.69 -35.60
N ILE A 88 3.23 3.43 -35.15
CA ILE A 88 4.33 2.47 -35.28
C ILE A 88 3.76 1.12 -35.74
N PRO A 89 4.54 0.29 -36.45
CA PRO A 89 4.05 -0.98 -36.99
C PRO A 89 3.96 -2.10 -35.95
N ALA A 90 4.71 -2.01 -34.85
CA ALA A 90 4.70 -2.98 -33.75
C ALA A 90 5.20 -2.34 -32.45
N ASN A 91 4.89 -2.94 -31.31
CA ASN A 91 5.40 -2.49 -30.02
C ASN A 91 6.74 -3.19 -29.69
N PRO A 92 7.89 -2.47 -29.69
CA PRO A 92 9.21 -3.06 -29.48
C PRO A 92 9.43 -3.55 -28.04
N PHE A 93 8.62 -3.12 -27.08
CA PHE A 93 8.76 -3.47 -25.66
C PHE A 93 7.99 -4.73 -25.25
N LEU A 94 7.32 -5.42 -26.18
CA LEU A 94 6.61 -6.67 -25.87
C LEU A 94 7.56 -7.86 -25.69
N GLU A 95 8.68 -7.87 -26.43
CA GLU A 95 9.68 -8.95 -26.40
C GLU A 95 10.74 -8.75 -25.32
N ILE A 96 10.78 -7.57 -24.69
CA ILE A 96 11.77 -7.25 -23.67
C ILE A 96 11.44 -7.96 -22.37
N GLY A 97 12.33 -8.88 -21.99
CA GLY A 97 12.28 -9.58 -20.71
C GLY A 97 12.30 -8.62 -19.52
N LYS A 98 11.38 -8.80 -18.58
CA LYS A 98 11.33 -8.02 -17.34
C LYS A 98 12.04 -8.79 -16.22
N PRO A 99 12.72 -8.11 -15.28
CA PRO A 99 13.32 -8.77 -14.12
C PRO A 99 12.27 -9.62 -13.38
N ARG A 100 12.59 -10.89 -13.13
CA ARG A 100 11.76 -11.73 -12.24
C ARG A 100 11.85 -11.16 -10.82
N MET A 101 10.68 -10.90 -10.24
CA MET A 101 10.58 -10.48 -8.86
C MET A 101 10.32 -11.71 -8.01
N ASP A 102 11.23 -11.98 -7.07
CA ASP A 102 10.93 -12.93 -6.00
C ASP A 102 9.79 -12.36 -5.18
N LYS A 103 8.66 -13.08 -5.12
CA LYS A 103 7.54 -12.74 -4.22
C LYS A 103 7.97 -13.05 -2.79
N LEU A 104 8.80 -12.19 -2.22
CA LEU A 104 9.16 -12.23 -0.82
C LEU A 104 8.11 -11.49 0.01
N LEU A 105 7.88 -11.97 1.22
CA LEU A 105 7.23 -11.17 2.26
C LEU A 105 7.95 -9.80 2.33
N PRO A 106 7.22 -8.69 2.47
CA PRO A 106 7.85 -7.39 2.66
C PRO A 106 8.86 -7.49 3.82
N ARG A 107 10.14 -7.19 3.55
CA ARG A 107 11.25 -7.32 4.52
C ARG A 107 11.12 -6.44 5.78
N HIS A 108 10.04 -5.66 5.88
CA HIS A 108 9.81 -4.64 6.89
C HIS A 108 8.52 -4.89 7.68
N LEU A 109 7.98 -6.12 7.62
CA LEU A 109 6.86 -6.51 8.46
C LEU A 109 7.35 -6.73 9.89
N LEU A 110 6.81 -5.94 10.81
CA LEU A 110 6.95 -6.18 12.24
C LEU A 110 6.18 -7.43 12.65
N LYS A 111 6.69 -8.18 13.63
CA LYS A 111 5.94 -9.23 14.32
C LYS A 111 4.80 -8.60 15.13
N PRO A 112 3.77 -9.38 15.54
CA PRO A 112 2.65 -8.86 16.32
C PRO A 112 3.08 -8.02 17.53
N LYS A 113 3.95 -8.58 18.39
CA LYS A 113 4.45 -7.88 19.58
C LYS A 113 5.20 -6.58 19.26
N GLU A 114 6.06 -6.60 18.24
CA GLU A 114 6.82 -5.40 17.83
C GLU A 114 5.90 -4.29 17.28
N LEU A 115 4.83 -4.69 16.60
CA LEU A 115 3.82 -3.75 16.10
C LEU A 115 3.01 -3.16 17.26
N ASP A 116 2.61 -3.99 18.23
CA ASP A 116 1.87 -3.53 19.41
C ASP A 116 2.70 -2.50 20.20
N GLU A 117 3.98 -2.79 20.44
CA GLU A 117 4.93 -1.85 21.06
C GLU A 117 5.06 -0.54 20.24
N PHE A 118 5.08 -0.63 18.91
CA PHE A 118 5.15 0.56 18.05
C PHE A 118 3.86 1.39 18.10
N LEU A 119 2.69 0.74 18.13
CA LEU A 119 1.39 1.38 18.24
C LEU A 119 1.20 2.06 19.60
N GLU A 120 1.65 1.42 20.68
CA GLU A 120 1.73 1.99 22.02
C GLU A 120 2.65 3.22 22.02
N ARG A 121 3.82 3.16 21.37
CA ARG A 121 4.64 4.38 21.20
C ARG A 121 3.88 5.48 20.46
N LEU A 122 3.12 5.16 19.41
CA LEU A 122 2.31 6.16 18.73
C LEU A 122 1.23 6.79 19.64
N SER A 123 0.70 6.06 20.62
CA SER A 123 -0.35 6.55 21.55
C SER A 123 0.15 7.58 22.56
N HIS A 124 1.45 7.74 22.75
CA HIS A 124 2.06 8.77 23.61
C HIS A 124 2.13 10.14 22.90
N TRP A 125 1.02 10.57 22.30
CA TRP A 125 0.93 11.82 21.52
C TRP A 125 0.93 13.06 22.41
N ASP A 126 0.54 12.93 23.67
CA ASP A 126 0.43 13.98 24.66
C ASP A 126 1.79 14.44 25.21
N GLU A 127 2.82 13.60 25.08
CA GLU A 127 4.23 13.92 25.38
C GLU A 127 4.89 14.88 24.39
N GLU A 128 4.24 15.18 23.25
CA GLU A 128 4.81 16.07 22.24
C GLU A 128 4.93 17.52 22.73
N ALA A 129 6.01 18.19 22.33
CA ALA A 129 6.36 19.51 22.87
C ALA A 129 5.34 20.63 22.58
N ASN A 130 4.55 20.52 21.51
CA ASN A 130 3.58 21.54 21.13
C ASN A 130 2.30 20.94 20.54
N LEU A 131 1.21 21.72 20.58
CA LEU A 131 -0.11 21.30 20.11
C LEU A 131 -0.10 20.78 18.66
N PHE A 132 0.67 21.40 17.77
CA PHE A 132 0.74 20.98 16.38
C PHE A 132 1.34 19.57 16.22
N HIS A 133 2.38 19.22 16.99
CA HIS A 133 2.94 17.87 17.02
C HIS A 133 1.99 16.88 17.72
N LYS A 134 1.34 17.27 18.82
CA LYS A 134 0.30 16.46 19.50
C LYS A 134 -0.80 16.04 18.51
N LEU A 135 -1.39 17.00 17.80
CA LEU A 135 -2.46 16.75 16.82
C LEU A 135 -1.98 15.84 15.67
N ARG A 136 -0.77 16.06 15.15
CA ARG A 136 -0.19 15.25 14.07
C ARG A 136 0.07 13.81 14.50
N ARG A 137 0.71 13.61 15.65
CA ARG A 137 1.00 12.28 16.18
C ARG A 137 -0.28 11.53 16.52
N TYR A 138 -1.25 12.20 17.13
CA TYR A 138 -2.54 11.58 17.43
C TYR A 138 -3.29 11.14 16.18
N ARG A 139 -3.32 11.98 15.12
CA ARG A 139 -3.93 11.58 13.85
C ARG A 139 -3.20 10.39 13.23
N ALA A 140 -1.87 10.35 13.31
CA ALA A 140 -1.09 9.22 12.81
C ALA A 140 -1.36 7.94 13.61
N HIS A 141 -1.50 8.02 14.94
CA HIS A 141 -1.90 6.92 15.80
C HIS A 141 -3.28 6.37 15.42
N VAL A 142 -4.30 7.23 15.35
CA VAL A 142 -5.67 6.82 14.96
C VAL A 142 -5.68 6.20 13.56
N LEU A 143 -4.94 6.76 12.60
CA LEU A 143 -4.82 6.18 11.25
C LEU A 143 -4.11 4.82 11.26
N ALA A 144 -3.06 4.65 12.07
CA ALA A 144 -2.34 3.40 12.18
C ALA A 144 -3.25 2.29 12.76
N GLU A 145 -3.95 2.58 13.86
CA GLU A 145 -4.94 1.70 14.48
C GLU A 145 -6.07 1.35 13.51
N PHE A 146 -6.62 2.36 12.83
CA PHE A 146 -7.70 2.17 11.87
C PHE A 146 -7.28 1.28 10.70
N LEU A 147 -6.10 1.51 10.11
CA LEU A 147 -5.58 0.71 9.01
C LEU A 147 -5.22 -0.71 9.43
N TYR A 148 -4.67 -0.88 10.64
CA TYR A 148 -4.34 -2.19 11.18
C TYR A 148 -5.60 -2.97 11.53
N SER A 149 -6.62 -2.35 12.10
CA SER A 149 -7.88 -3.02 12.46
C SER A 149 -8.72 -3.41 11.25
N THR A 150 -8.80 -2.54 10.24
CA THR A 150 -9.67 -2.74 9.07
C THR A 150 -8.98 -3.42 7.88
N GLY A 151 -7.64 -3.39 7.86
CA GLY A 151 -6.84 -3.82 6.71
C GLY A 151 -7.03 -2.97 5.45
N MET A 152 -7.67 -1.79 5.52
CA MET A 152 -8.01 -0.98 4.34
C MET A 152 -6.79 -0.35 3.65
N ARG A 153 -6.94 0.01 2.36
CA ARG A 153 -5.94 0.86 1.68
C ARG A 153 -6.06 2.29 2.17
N ILE A 154 -4.96 3.05 2.14
CA ILE A 154 -4.98 4.46 2.52
C ILE A 154 -5.94 5.30 1.66
N GLY A 155 -6.08 4.98 0.37
CA GLY A 155 -7.06 5.61 -0.50
C GLY A 155 -8.51 5.30 -0.12
N GLU A 156 -8.78 4.09 0.38
CA GLU A 156 -10.10 3.71 0.90
C GLU A 156 -10.37 4.46 2.21
N ALA A 157 -9.42 4.47 3.15
CA ALA A 157 -9.53 5.20 4.42
C ALA A 157 -9.73 6.72 4.22
N ALA A 158 -9.06 7.31 3.22
CA ALA A 158 -9.25 8.71 2.86
C ALA A 158 -10.66 9.03 2.32
N SER A 159 -11.34 8.03 1.75
CA SER A 159 -12.70 8.19 1.19
C SER A 159 -13.83 7.93 2.19
N VAL A 160 -13.53 7.37 3.37
CA VAL A 160 -14.54 7.09 4.41
C VAL A 160 -15.16 8.40 4.90
N ARG A 161 -16.50 8.45 4.98
CA ARG A 161 -17.24 9.55 5.59
C ARG A 161 -17.58 9.24 7.04
N ILE A 162 -17.86 10.27 7.83
CA ILE A 162 -18.28 10.09 9.23
C ILE A 162 -19.54 9.21 9.31
N ALA A 163 -20.51 9.43 8.41
CA ALA A 163 -21.75 8.67 8.36
C ALA A 163 -21.56 7.18 8.01
N ASP A 164 -20.40 6.80 7.47
CA ASP A 164 -20.08 5.41 7.15
C ASP A 164 -19.56 4.62 8.36
N VAL A 165 -19.34 5.28 9.50
CA VAL A 165 -18.75 4.70 10.71
C VAL A 165 -19.81 4.56 11.80
N ASP A 166 -20.05 3.31 12.21
CA ASP A 166 -20.83 2.96 13.39
C ASP A 166 -19.84 2.53 14.49
N LEU A 167 -19.46 3.48 15.36
CA LEU A 167 -18.48 3.24 16.42
C LEU A 167 -19.01 2.36 17.54
N ASP A 168 -20.34 2.31 17.74
CA ASP A 168 -20.93 1.52 18.81
C ASP A 168 -20.96 0.04 18.43
N ARG A 169 -21.08 -0.26 17.13
CA ARG A 169 -20.95 -1.62 16.59
C ARG A 169 -19.58 -1.96 16.03
N GLY A 170 -18.63 -1.01 16.05
CA GLY A 170 -17.28 -1.18 15.49
C GLY A 170 -17.30 -1.50 13.99
N ARG A 171 -18.15 -0.85 13.20
CA ARG A 171 -18.35 -1.13 11.77
C ARG A 171 -18.01 0.08 10.91
N VAL A 172 -17.38 -0.18 9.78
CA VAL A 172 -17.05 0.84 8.78
C VAL A 172 -17.53 0.36 7.41
N ARG A 173 -18.41 1.12 6.79
CA ARG A 173 -18.82 0.89 5.41
C ARG A 173 -17.82 1.55 4.47
N VAL A 174 -17.41 0.82 3.44
CA VAL A 174 -16.41 1.29 2.49
C VAL A 174 -16.92 1.07 1.10
N THR A 175 -16.96 2.13 0.30
CA THR A 175 -17.23 2.00 -1.13
C THR A 175 -15.90 1.99 -1.89
N ASP A 176 -15.60 0.90 -2.58
CA ASP A 176 -14.41 0.83 -3.42
C ASP A 176 -14.52 1.84 -4.58
N SER A 177 -13.59 2.78 -4.64
CA SER A 177 -13.63 3.87 -5.61
C SER A 177 -13.48 3.45 -7.08
N LYS A 178 -13.11 2.19 -7.37
CA LYS A 178 -12.95 1.64 -8.72
C LYS A 178 -14.10 0.72 -9.11
N SER A 179 -14.50 -0.19 -8.21
CA SER A 179 -15.55 -1.18 -8.50
C SER A 179 -16.94 -0.72 -8.07
N LYS A 180 -17.05 0.39 -7.32
CA LYS A 180 -18.26 0.88 -6.65
C LYS A 180 -18.93 -0.17 -5.73
N LYS A 181 -18.23 -1.25 -5.40
CA LYS A 181 -18.73 -2.27 -4.48
C LYS A 181 -18.57 -1.79 -3.06
N GLU A 182 -19.62 -1.98 -2.27
CA GLU A 182 -19.54 -1.79 -0.82
C GLU A 182 -18.91 -3.02 -0.17
N LYS A 183 -18.06 -2.77 0.82
CA LYS A 183 -17.59 -3.78 1.77
C LYS A 183 -17.77 -3.26 3.20
N LEU A 184 -17.97 -4.20 4.12
CA LEU A 184 -18.01 -3.93 5.54
C LEU A 184 -16.67 -4.30 6.17
N CYS A 185 -16.06 -3.34 6.85
CA CYS A 185 -14.86 -3.53 7.65
C CYS A 185 -15.22 -3.38 9.13
N PHE A 186 -14.36 -3.93 10.00
CA PHE A 186 -14.58 -3.93 11.44
C PHE A 186 -13.44 -3.21 12.15
N LEU A 187 -13.78 -2.59 13.27
CA LEU A 187 -12.86 -2.00 14.22
C LEU A 187 -12.87 -2.84 15.49
N ASN A 188 -11.69 -3.10 16.04
CA ASN A 188 -11.58 -3.57 17.41
C ASN A 188 -11.97 -2.43 18.39
N GLU A 189 -12.18 -2.81 19.65
CA GLU A 189 -12.61 -1.87 20.69
C GLU A 189 -11.66 -0.68 20.85
N TYR A 190 -10.34 -0.95 20.83
CA TYR A 190 -9.32 0.08 20.96
C TYR A 190 -9.35 1.10 19.81
N ALA A 191 -9.37 0.62 18.56
CA ALA A 191 -9.44 1.46 17.37
C ALA A 191 -10.73 2.30 17.34
N ALA A 192 -11.85 1.73 17.78
CA ALA A 192 -13.11 2.46 17.92
C ALA A 192 -13.02 3.54 19.02
N ALA A 193 -12.40 3.25 20.16
CA ALA A 193 -12.23 4.18 21.26
C ALA A 193 -11.34 5.38 20.87
N VAL A 194 -10.17 5.13 20.26
CA VAL A 194 -9.28 6.22 19.81
C VAL A 194 -9.91 7.03 18.68
N LEU A 195 -10.67 6.40 17.78
CA LEU A 195 -11.39 7.13 16.73
C LEU A 195 -12.50 8.01 17.32
N ARG A 196 -13.19 7.55 18.37
CA ARG A 196 -14.20 8.36 19.08
C ARG A 196 -13.59 9.62 19.68
N ILE A 197 -12.44 9.49 20.34
CA ILE A 197 -11.71 10.64 20.90
C ILE A 197 -11.23 11.56 19.76
N PHE A 198 -10.76 11.02 18.64
CA PHE A 198 -10.41 11.82 17.47
C PHE A 198 -11.57 12.65 16.95
N LEU A 199 -12.73 12.03 16.72
CA LEU A 199 -13.94 12.71 16.23
C LEU A 199 -14.43 13.80 17.18
N THR A 200 -14.42 13.53 18.49
CA THR A 200 -15.01 14.43 19.50
C THR A 200 -14.05 15.55 19.92
N ARG A 201 -12.74 15.28 20.02
CA ARG A 201 -11.78 16.20 20.64
C ARG A 201 -10.70 16.74 19.73
N PHE A 202 -10.32 16.05 18.65
CA PHE A 202 -9.14 16.45 17.84
C PHE A 202 -9.52 16.95 16.46
N ARG A 203 -10.53 16.33 15.86
CA ARG A 203 -10.94 16.55 14.47
C ARG A 203 -11.19 18.02 14.17
N ASN A 204 -11.93 18.72 15.05
CA ASN A 204 -12.26 20.14 14.88
C ASN A 204 -11.08 21.10 15.11
N TYR A 205 -10.07 20.71 15.91
CA TYR A 205 -8.86 21.51 16.13
C TYR A 205 -7.79 21.25 15.07
N TYR A 206 -7.85 20.10 14.39
CA TYR A 206 -6.85 19.71 13.41
C TYR A 206 -6.80 20.67 12.22
N ALA A 207 -7.95 20.98 11.60
CA ALA A 207 -7.97 21.84 10.41
C ALA A 207 -7.44 23.26 10.69
N PRO A 208 -7.91 24.01 11.71
CA PRO A 208 -7.40 25.35 12.01
C PRO A 208 -5.91 25.41 12.37
N VAL A 209 -5.37 24.36 12.99
CA VAL A 209 -3.97 24.33 13.46
C VAL A 209 -3.01 23.79 12.42
N CYS A 210 -3.38 22.72 11.72
CA CYS A 210 -2.50 22.01 10.80
C CYS A 210 -2.70 22.40 9.33
N GLU A 211 -3.74 23.17 8.99
CA GLU A 211 -4.08 23.55 7.60
C GLU A 211 -4.07 25.06 7.34
N ARG A 212 -3.65 25.86 8.34
CA ARG A 212 -3.46 27.32 8.21
C ARG A 212 -2.64 27.67 6.95
N GLY A 213 -3.22 28.49 6.07
CA GLY A 213 -2.55 29.05 4.88
C GLY A 213 -2.35 28.08 3.70
N ARG A 214 -2.99 26.91 3.67
CA ARG A 214 -2.84 25.95 2.55
C ARG A 214 -4.12 25.85 1.71
N PRO A 215 -4.17 26.47 0.51
CA PRO A 215 -5.35 26.46 -0.36
C PRO A 215 -5.44 25.17 -1.18
N ALA A 216 -5.47 23.99 -0.56
CA ALA A 216 -5.53 22.76 -1.34
C ALA A 216 -6.55 21.77 -0.77
N ALA A 217 -7.55 21.48 -1.62
CA ALA A 217 -8.49 20.37 -1.55
C ALA A 217 -9.20 20.23 -0.20
N ARG A 218 -10.21 21.09 0.04
CA ARG A 218 -11.32 20.73 0.93
C ARG A 218 -11.98 19.48 0.34
N ILE A 219 -11.49 18.33 0.75
CA ILE A 219 -12.33 17.15 0.81
C ILE A 219 -13.46 17.52 1.77
N GLY A 220 -14.70 17.22 1.40
CA GLY A 220 -15.89 17.70 2.11
C GLY A 220 -15.78 17.51 3.63
N ASP A 221 -16.43 18.40 4.38
CA ASP A 221 -16.37 18.38 5.84
C ASP A 221 -16.92 17.08 6.46
N ASP A 222 -17.54 16.22 5.64
CA ASP A 222 -18.09 14.92 5.95
C ASP A 222 -17.05 13.78 5.96
N HIS A 223 -15.84 13.96 5.42
CA HIS A 223 -14.82 12.91 5.39
C HIS A 223 -14.15 12.68 6.74
N LEU A 224 -13.98 11.41 7.13
CA LEU A 224 -13.53 10.99 8.46
C LEU A 224 -12.24 11.70 8.92
N PHE A 225 -11.21 11.72 8.08
CA PHE A 225 -9.88 12.24 8.42
C PHE A 225 -9.55 13.63 7.84
N PHE A 226 -10.52 14.29 7.19
CA PHE A 226 -10.37 15.63 6.59
C PHE A 226 -9.17 15.81 5.64
N ALA A 227 -8.67 14.74 5.02
CA ALA A 227 -7.53 14.86 4.11
C ALA A 227 -7.51 13.76 3.07
N GLY A 228 -6.91 14.09 1.93
CA GLY A 228 -6.82 13.16 0.80
C GLY A 228 -5.73 12.12 1.02
N GLU A 229 -5.82 11.06 0.22
CA GLU A 229 -4.91 9.92 0.26
C GLU A 229 -3.43 10.32 0.40
N ALA A 230 -2.93 11.18 -0.50
CA ALA A 230 -1.54 11.60 -0.50
C ALA A 230 -1.13 12.35 0.79
N ARG A 231 -2.04 13.15 1.36
CA ARG A 231 -1.77 13.90 2.59
C ARG A 231 -1.79 13.00 3.81
N LEU A 232 -2.74 12.08 3.92
CA LEU A 232 -2.79 11.12 5.00
C LEU A 232 -1.56 10.21 4.98
N ALA A 233 -1.18 9.71 3.80
CA ALA A 233 0.01 8.91 3.60
C ALA A 233 1.29 9.63 4.07
N THR A 234 1.47 10.89 3.65
CA THR A 234 2.61 11.72 4.08
C THR A 234 2.57 12.00 5.58
N SER A 235 1.38 12.30 6.13
CA SER A 235 1.22 12.59 7.56
C SER A 235 1.65 11.42 8.43
N VAL A 236 1.18 10.21 8.11
CA VAL A 236 1.56 8.99 8.82
C VAL A 236 3.05 8.75 8.64
N SER A 237 3.55 8.78 7.40
CA SER A 237 4.96 8.49 7.10
C SER A 237 5.94 9.43 7.80
N LEU A 238 5.60 10.72 7.94
CA LEU A 238 6.45 11.69 8.65
C LEU A 238 6.54 11.38 10.15
N VAL A 239 5.40 11.07 10.79
CA VAL A 239 5.38 10.75 12.22
C VAL A 239 6.07 9.41 12.48
N THR A 240 5.75 8.38 11.69
CA THR A 240 6.36 7.06 11.84
C THR A 240 7.85 7.11 11.56
N ALA A 241 8.32 7.83 10.54
CA ALA A 241 9.75 7.96 10.25
C ALA A 241 10.55 8.62 11.39
N GLY A 242 9.93 9.49 12.20
CA GLY A 242 10.55 10.03 13.41
C GLY A 242 10.75 8.96 14.48
N LEU A 243 9.70 8.19 14.76
CA LEU A 243 9.72 7.13 15.77
C LEU A 243 10.59 5.94 15.35
N THR A 244 10.53 5.53 14.09
CA THR A 244 11.31 4.38 13.58
C THR A 244 12.80 4.66 13.68
N ARG A 245 13.24 5.88 13.32
CA ARG A 245 14.65 6.30 13.49
C ARG A 245 15.08 6.35 14.95
N ARG A 246 14.22 6.84 15.85
CA ARG A 246 14.52 6.95 17.29
C ARG A 246 14.64 5.58 17.97
N HIS A 247 13.85 4.61 17.56
CA HIS A 247 13.72 3.32 18.26
C HIS A 247 14.22 2.12 17.46
N GLY A 248 14.86 2.34 16.30
CA GLY A 248 15.47 1.26 15.51
C GLY A 248 14.49 0.37 14.75
N TYR A 249 13.24 0.81 14.55
CA TYR A 249 12.28 0.07 13.73
C TYR A 249 12.56 0.26 12.23
N PRO A 250 12.18 -0.69 11.37
CA PRO A 250 12.16 -0.49 9.92
C PRO A 250 11.23 0.67 9.53
N HIS A 251 11.39 1.19 8.32
CA HIS A 251 10.54 2.28 7.83
C HIS A 251 9.08 1.82 7.68
N LEU A 252 8.17 2.42 8.47
CA LEU A 252 6.74 2.11 8.46
C LEU A 252 5.93 3.15 7.69
N THR A 253 4.98 2.65 6.90
CA THR A 253 4.03 3.46 6.13
C THR A 253 2.60 2.94 6.32
N CYS A 254 1.60 3.62 5.76
CA CYS A 254 0.22 3.12 5.74
C CYS A 254 0.09 1.69 5.19
N HIS A 255 0.91 1.33 4.21
CA HIS A 255 0.90 -0.03 3.65
C HIS A 255 1.46 -1.04 4.65
N SER A 256 2.42 -0.64 5.51
CA SER A 256 2.98 -1.52 6.53
C SER A 256 1.88 -2.02 7.47
N PHE A 257 1.02 -1.14 7.99
CA PHE A 257 -0.10 -1.54 8.88
C PHE A 257 -1.09 -2.49 8.20
N ARG A 258 -1.44 -2.22 6.94
CA ARG A 258 -2.29 -3.13 6.16
C ARG A 258 -1.63 -4.49 5.91
N HIS A 259 -0.34 -4.49 5.58
CA HIS A 259 0.40 -5.73 5.38
C HIS A 259 0.50 -6.53 6.69
N SER A 260 0.73 -5.85 7.81
CA SER A 260 0.71 -6.46 9.14
C SER A 260 -0.65 -7.06 9.46
N PHE A 261 -1.77 -6.39 9.18
CA PHE A 261 -3.10 -7.00 9.32
C PHE A 261 -3.21 -8.33 8.57
N GLY A 262 -2.89 -8.32 7.28
CA GLY A 262 -2.99 -9.54 6.45
C GLY A 262 -2.08 -10.66 6.92
N TYR A 263 -0.85 -10.33 7.31
CA TYR A 263 0.13 -11.30 7.81
C TYR A 263 -0.24 -11.84 9.21
N HIS A 264 -0.66 -10.98 10.13
CA HIS A 264 -1.02 -11.36 11.49
C HIS A 264 -2.30 -12.20 11.51
N MET A 265 -3.33 -11.81 10.76
CA MET A 265 -4.55 -12.62 10.62
C MET A 265 -4.25 -14.02 10.09
N LEU A 266 -3.35 -14.14 9.11
CA LEU A 266 -2.93 -15.43 8.58
C LEU A 266 -2.18 -16.25 9.63
N LYS A 267 -1.23 -15.64 10.35
CA LYS A 267 -0.49 -16.32 11.42
C LYS A 267 -1.35 -16.70 12.62
N SER A 268 -2.47 -16.01 12.84
CA SER A 268 -3.51 -16.39 13.80
C SER A 268 -4.45 -17.49 13.28
N GLY A 269 -4.19 -18.07 12.10
CA GLY A 269 -4.97 -19.19 11.55
C GLY A 269 -6.21 -18.80 10.76
N CYS A 270 -6.39 -17.51 10.42
CA CYS A 270 -7.54 -17.09 9.61
C CYS A 270 -7.41 -17.60 8.16
N ASP A 271 -8.51 -18.16 7.63
CA ASP A 271 -8.55 -18.63 6.25
C ASP A 271 -8.29 -17.48 5.25
N LEU A 272 -7.45 -17.77 4.25
CA LEU A 272 -6.98 -16.82 3.26
C LEU A 272 -8.12 -16.12 2.50
N ARG A 273 -9.27 -16.77 2.31
CA ARG A 273 -10.46 -16.21 1.65
C ARG A 273 -11.11 -15.12 2.49
N TYR A 274 -11.15 -15.28 3.81
CA TYR A 274 -11.63 -14.21 4.71
C TYR A 274 -10.66 -13.02 4.69
N ILE A 275 -9.35 -13.29 4.78
CA ILE A 275 -8.32 -12.24 4.68
C ILE A 275 -8.41 -11.50 3.34
N GLN A 276 -8.60 -12.22 2.23
CA GLN A 276 -8.78 -11.62 0.91
C GLN A 276 -10.00 -10.70 0.87
N THR A 277 -11.09 -11.12 1.50
CA THR A 277 -12.34 -10.35 1.60
C THR A 277 -12.12 -9.06 2.38
N PHE A 278 -11.51 -9.12 3.57
CA PHE A 278 -11.19 -7.93 4.37
C PHE A 278 -10.29 -6.95 3.60
N LEU A 279 -9.25 -7.47 2.96
CA LEU A 279 -8.31 -6.66 2.20
C LEU A 279 -8.93 -6.09 0.90
N GLY A 280 -10.00 -6.67 0.36
CA GLY A 280 -10.55 -6.25 -0.94
C GLY A 280 -9.55 -6.46 -2.07
N HIS A 281 -8.95 -7.66 -2.12
CA HIS A 281 -8.07 -8.07 -3.19
C HIS A 281 -8.87 -8.73 -4.33
N GLU A 282 -8.86 -8.12 -5.52
CA GLU A 282 -9.48 -8.69 -6.73
C GLU A 282 -8.82 -10.00 -7.19
N SER A 283 -7.57 -10.24 -6.79
CA SER A 283 -6.84 -11.48 -7.07
C SER A 283 -6.21 -12.06 -5.81
N LEU A 284 -6.37 -13.38 -5.64
CA LEU A 284 -5.69 -14.19 -4.63
C LEU A 284 -4.16 -14.02 -4.66
N SER A 285 -3.58 -13.71 -5.83
CA SER A 285 -2.13 -13.52 -5.99
C SER A 285 -1.55 -12.42 -5.10
N SER A 286 -2.37 -11.44 -4.71
CA SER A 286 -1.98 -10.34 -3.82
C SER A 286 -2.04 -10.72 -2.34
N THR A 287 -2.79 -11.77 -1.99
CA THR A 287 -2.90 -12.32 -0.62
C THR A 287 -1.92 -13.48 -0.41
N GLN A 288 -1.58 -14.22 -1.48
CA GLN A 288 -0.57 -15.29 -1.49
C GLN A 288 0.84 -14.81 -1.12
N ILE A 289 1.10 -13.50 -1.14
CA ILE A 289 2.39 -12.97 -0.64
C ILE A 289 2.60 -13.28 0.85
N TYR A 290 1.52 -13.53 1.60
CA TYR A 290 1.58 -13.85 3.02
C TYR A 290 1.74 -15.34 3.29
N THR A 291 1.39 -16.20 2.34
CA THR A 291 1.38 -17.66 2.49
C THR A 291 2.72 -18.29 2.13
N LYS A 292 3.85 -17.68 2.49
CA LYS A 292 5.13 -18.39 2.39
C LYS A 292 5.14 -19.45 3.49
N VAL A 293 4.53 -20.60 3.19
CA VAL A 293 4.33 -21.69 4.14
C VAL A 293 5.67 -22.38 4.35
N ASP A 294 6.14 -22.43 5.59
CA ASP A 294 7.26 -23.29 5.96
C ASP A 294 6.80 -24.75 6.00
N ARG A 295 7.71 -25.72 5.83
CA ARG A 295 7.38 -27.14 5.93
C ARG A 295 6.87 -27.52 7.32
N GLU A 296 7.31 -26.81 8.34
CA GLU A 296 6.87 -26.97 9.73
C GLU A 296 5.41 -26.51 9.89
N ASP A 297 5.06 -25.32 9.38
CA ASP A 297 3.69 -24.78 9.35
C ASP A 297 2.72 -25.74 8.61
N MET A 298 3.17 -26.38 7.52
CA MET A 298 2.34 -27.36 6.78
C MET A 298 2.05 -28.62 7.59
N ARG A 299 3.03 -29.10 8.37
CA ARG A 299 2.88 -30.31 9.16
C ARG A 299 1.96 -30.08 10.36
N GLU A 300 2.10 -28.94 11.01
CA GLU A 300 1.24 -28.54 12.12
C GLU A 300 -0.21 -28.34 11.66
N MET A 301 -0.43 -27.70 10.50
CA MET A 301 -1.75 -27.60 9.87
C MET A 301 -2.34 -28.95 9.47
N LEU A 302 -1.52 -29.88 8.97
CA LEU A 302 -1.97 -31.24 8.67
C LEU A 302 -2.42 -31.96 9.94
N ASP A 303 -1.65 -31.87 11.02
CA ASP A 303 -2.01 -32.48 12.30
C ASP A 303 -3.28 -31.87 12.91
N GLN A 304 -3.53 -30.57 12.71
CA GLN A 304 -4.74 -29.90 13.21
C GLN A 304 -5.99 -30.16 12.36
N CYS A 305 -5.85 -30.21 11.03
CA CYS A 305 -6.99 -30.20 10.10
C CYS A 305 -7.28 -31.56 9.45
N HIS A 306 -6.37 -32.53 9.50
CA HIS A 306 -6.58 -33.82 8.86
C HIS A 306 -7.61 -34.63 9.66
N PRO A 307 -8.67 -35.19 9.02
CA PRO A 307 -9.74 -35.93 9.71
C PRO A 307 -9.26 -37.21 10.41
N ARG A 308 -8.00 -37.62 10.16
CA ARG A 308 -7.29 -38.68 10.88
C ARG A 308 -5.96 -38.15 11.42
N ALA A 309 -6.02 -37.10 12.23
CA ALA A 309 -4.84 -36.44 12.77
C ALA A 309 -3.86 -37.43 13.42
N PHE A 310 -2.56 -37.22 13.22
CA PHE A 310 -1.52 -37.94 13.96
C PHE A 310 -1.45 -37.35 15.36
N HIS A 311 -2.19 -37.92 16.31
CA HIS A 311 -2.00 -37.57 17.72
C HIS A 311 -0.54 -37.82 18.09
N ARG A 312 0.21 -36.75 18.39
CA ARG A 312 1.45 -36.88 19.15
C ARG A 312 1.09 -37.52 20.48
N ALA A 313 1.38 -38.81 20.61
CA ALA A 313 1.45 -39.44 21.92
C ALA A 313 2.41 -38.58 22.75
N ALA A 314 1.89 -37.99 23.83
CA ALA A 314 2.66 -37.17 24.74
C ALA A 314 3.82 -38.02 25.29
N ALA A 315 5.01 -37.80 24.76
CA ALA A 315 6.25 -38.21 25.39
C ALA A 315 6.57 -37.16 26.45
N ASP A 316 5.87 -37.22 27.58
CA ASP A 316 6.39 -36.73 28.86
C ASP A 316 5.75 -37.57 29.97
N GLY A 317 6.59 -38.34 30.63
CA GLY A 317 6.21 -39.43 31.50
C GLY A 317 5.45 -38.99 32.73
N LYS A 318 4.34 -39.68 32.99
CA LYS A 318 4.00 -40.15 34.34
C LYS A 318 3.52 -41.58 34.22
N ALA A 319 4.33 -42.50 34.73
CA ALA A 319 3.89 -43.83 35.06
C ALA A 319 2.72 -43.71 36.05
N ALA A 320 1.53 -44.14 35.61
CA ALA A 320 0.50 -44.58 36.52
C ALA A 320 0.62 -46.10 36.58
N SER A 321 1.21 -46.57 37.67
CA SER A 321 1.25 -47.96 38.10
C SER A 321 -0.16 -48.45 38.44
N LEU A 322 -0.50 -49.62 37.90
CA LEU A 322 -1.52 -50.61 38.29
C LEU A 322 -2.92 -50.13 38.68
#